data_AF-A0A836HXG9-F1
#
_entry.id   AF-A0A836HXG9-F1
#
_cell.length_a   1.000
_cell.length_b   1.000
_cell.length_c   1.000
_cell.angle_alpha   90.00
_cell.angle_beta   90.00
_cell.angle_gamma   90.00
#
_symmetry.space_group_name_H-M   'P 1'
#
loop_
_entity.id
_entity.type
_entity.pdbx_description
1 polymer ?
#
loop_
_entity_poly.entity_id
_entity_poly.type
_entity_poly.pdbx_seq_one_letter_code
_entity_poly.pdbx_strand_id
1 'polypeptide(L)'
;MLRPTCALAAAEFKQKSRWSSVWPNMRYGAMYLNYSVGRQLPMKGVNWVTRDSNRLTNFAARYSSVIQDVDVKRNEEELNIQMSDIRWNDHRRIYWKCSFCGSSYRKNVSVRTKFHAGCNLCKGRYASEVLREQTPVVALKEGQPELFNTLAENGKKENIGTLSVTSKFRAEWRCRSCGNSYRATIRSRTGLTEPGQAPLHPHITEWSAHCPSCSWRANMTHLGHKALKDGHYLGLDASLSDVAGAAVGKRIPRRKKLVT
;
A
#
# COMPACT_ATOMS: atom_id res chain seq x y z
N MET A 1 -25.64 12.68 24.77
CA MET A 1 -24.27 12.31 25.18
C MET A 1 -23.95 13.05 26.47
N LEU A 2 -23.90 12.36 27.61
CA LEU A 2 -23.61 12.97 28.91
C LEU A 2 -22.19 13.53 28.90
N ARG A 3 -22.00 14.77 29.38
CA ARG A 3 -20.67 15.37 29.51
C ARG A 3 -19.87 14.56 30.53
N PRO A 4 -18.64 14.10 30.20
CA PRO A 4 -17.81 13.36 31.14
C PRO A 4 -17.52 14.24 32.36
N THR A 5 -17.73 13.70 33.56
CA THR A 5 -17.39 14.41 34.81
C THR A 5 -15.88 14.61 34.90
N CYS A 6 -15.44 15.64 35.62
CA CYS A 6 -14.00 15.91 35.82
C CYS A 6 -13.25 14.69 36.40
N ALA A 7 -13.91 13.89 37.25
CA ALA A 7 -13.34 12.67 37.79
C ALA A 7 -13.12 11.58 36.72
N LEU A 8 -14.07 11.39 35.81
CA LEU A 8 -13.93 10.44 34.69
C LEU A 8 -12.83 10.90 33.72
N ALA A 9 -12.77 12.20 33.39
CA ALA A 9 -11.71 12.75 32.54
C ALA A 9 -10.32 12.58 33.18
N ALA A 10 -10.19 12.79 34.49
CA ALA A 10 -8.93 12.58 35.22
C ALA A 10 -8.52 11.10 35.26
N ALA A 11 -9.47 10.19 35.46
CA ALA A 11 -9.22 8.74 35.43
C ALA A 11 -8.80 8.26 34.03
N GLU A 12 -9.47 8.75 32.98
CA GLU A 12 -9.13 8.44 31.59
C GLU A 12 -7.76 9.00 31.21
N PHE A 13 -7.43 10.22 31.63
CA PHE A 13 -6.08 10.79 31.47
C PHE A 13 -5.02 9.94 32.18
N LYS A 14 -5.26 9.51 33.42
CA LYS A 14 -4.33 8.66 34.17
C LYS A 14 -4.13 7.30 33.51
N GLN A 15 -5.20 6.69 32.97
CA GLN A 15 -5.09 5.44 32.21
C GLN A 15 -4.33 5.64 30.90
N LYS A 16 -4.68 6.65 30.08
CA LYS A 16 -3.96 6.97 28.83
C LYS A 16 -2.49 7.30 29.09
N SER A 17 -2.19 8.00 30.18
CA SER A 17 -0.83 8.31 30.63
C SER A 17 -0.07 7.07 31.13
N ARG A 18 -0.74 6.01 31.57
CA ARG A 18 -0.07 4.74 31.88
C ARG A 18 0.31 4.00 30.61
N TRP A 19 -0.57 4.02 29.61
CA TRP A 19 -0.33 3.37 28.32
C TRP A 19 0.72 4.08 27.45
N SER A 20 1.05 5.35 27.70
CA SER A 20 2.08 6.08 26.95
C SER A 20 3.49 5.49 27.10
N SER A 21 3.75 4.74 28.17
CA SER A 21 5.04 4.07 28.40
C SER A 21 5.19 2.75 27.65
N VAL A 22 4.10 2.23 27.08
CA VAL A 22 4.12 0.96 26.35
C VAL A 22 4.81 1.13 25.01
N TRP A 23 5.75 0.22 24.71
CA TRP A 23 6.51 0.27 23.47
C TRP A 23 5.63 -0.07 22.26
N PRO A 24 5.88 0.55 21.10
CA PRO A 24 5.12 0.27 19.89
C PRO A 24 5.47 -1.11 19.32
N ASN A 25 4.53 -1.66 18.54
CA ASN A 25 4.73 -2.93 17.84
C ASN A 25 5.76 -2.80 16.71
N MET A 26 6.81 -3.62 16.78
CA MET A 26 7.83 -3.78 15.75
C MET A 26 7.42 -4.90 14.79
N ARG A 27 7.02 -4.56 13.56
CA ARG A 27 6.70 -5.55 12.52
C ARG A 27 7.96 -5.98 11.77
N TYR A 28 7.89 -7.13 11.10
CA TYR A 28 8.94 -7.59 10.20
C TYR A 28 9.30 -6.50 9.17
N GLY A 29 10.61 -6.27 9.00
CA GLY A 29 11.18 -5.20 8.20
C GLY A 29 11.62 -3.97 9.00
N ALA A 30 11.18 -3.81 10.25
CA ALA A 30 11.80 -2.87 11.19
C ALA A 30 13.05 -3.50 11.81
N MET A 31 14.15 -2.75 11.88
CA MET A 31 15.43 -3.24 12.41
C MET A 31 15.55 -2.99 13.92
N TYR A 32 16.17 -1.88 14.31
CA TYR A 32 16.49 -1.57 15.70
C TYR A 32 15.56 -0.50 16.26
N LEU A 33 15.00 -0.73 17.45
CA LEU A 33 14.16 0.23 18.15
C LEU A 33 14.97 1.03 19.19
N ASN A 34 15.11 2.33 18.95
CA ASN A 34 15.84 3.25 19.81
C ASN A 34 14.93 3.94 20.86
N TYR A 35 14.29 3.16 21.74
CA TYR A 35 13.29 3.66 22.70
C TYR A 35 13.79 3.82 24.14
N SER A 36 14.69 2.93 24.60
CA SER A 36 15.26 2.97 25.95
C SER A 36 16.47 3.90 26.02
N VAL A 37 16.72 4.48 27.21
CA VAL A 37 17.87 5.36 27.48
C VAL A 37 19.19 4.69 27.05
N GLY A 38 19.43 3.44 27.45
CA GLY A 38 20.66 2.72 27.10
C GLY A 38 20.87 2.53 25.59
N ARG A 39 19.77 2.53 24.81
CA ARG A 39 19.82 2.45 23.34
C ARG A 39 20.11 3.81 22.70
N GLN A 40 19.68 4.90 23.34
CA GLN A 40 19.82 6.25 22.83
C GLN A 40 21.18 6.88 23.14
N LEU A 41 21.72 6.65 24.34
CA LEU A 41 22.96 7.25 24.82
C LEU A 41 24.14 7.15 23.84
N PRO A 42 24.49 5.97 23.27
CA PRO A 42 25.65 5.88 22.39
C PRO A 42 25.49 6.71 21.11
N MET A 43 24.25 6.85 20.59
CA MET A 43 23.99 7.61 19.36
C MET A 43 23.91 9.12 19.61
N LYS A 44 23.60 9.56 20.84
CA LYS A 44 23.56 10.98 21.22
C LYS A 44 24.94 11.64 21.18
N GLY A 45 26.02 10.88 21.35
CA GLY A 45 27.40 11.39 21.29
C GLY A 45 27.94 11.65 19.88
N VAL A 46 27.18 11.33 18.82
CA VAL A 46 27.66 11.42 17.44
C VAL A 46 27.29 12.77 16.82
N ASN A 47 28.27 13.67 16.77
CA ASN A 47 28.12 14.99 16.15
C ASN A 47 28.58 14.94 14.69
N TRP A 48 27.69 15.32 13.79
CA TRP A 48 27.96 15.29 12.35
C TRP A 48 28.12 16.70 11.78
N VAL A 49 29.07 16.84 10.85
CA VAL A 49 29.30 18.08 10.09
C VAL A 49 29.25 17.76 8.60
N THR A 50 28.65 18.66 7.81
CA THR A 50 28.68 18.60 6.36
C THR A 50 29.99 19.14 5.81
N ARG A 51 30.62 18.33 4.96
CA ARG A 51 31.86 18.61 4.24
C ARG A 51 31.65 18.19 2.79
N ASP A 52 32.51 18.63 1.89
CA ASP A 52 32.35 18.27 0.46
C ASP A 52 32.45 16.75 0.22
N SER A 53 33.17 16.02 1.07
CA SER A 53 33.27 14.56 1.02
C SER A 53 31.98 13.81 1.39
N ASN A 54 31.02 14.46 2.06
CA ASN A 54 29.78 13.80 2.50
C ASN A 54 28.50 14.48 1.99
N ARG A 55 28.59 15.66 1.39
CA ARG A 55 27.45 16.37 0.79
C ARG A 55 26.80 15.53 -0.31
N LEU A 56 25.48 15.36 -0.24
CA LEU A 56 24.73 14.51 -1.16
C LEU A 56 24.83 14.97 -2.63
N THR A 57 24.79 16.28 -2.86
CA THR A 57 24.81 16.88 -4.22
C THR A 57 26.10 16.57 -4.98
N ASN A 58 27.23 16.42 -4.29
CA ASN A 58 28.52 16.11 -4.91
C ASN A 58 28.54 14.70 -5.52
N PHE A 59 27.68 13.80 -5.04
CA PHE A 59 27.54 12.43 -5.54
C PHE A 59 26.39 12.27 -6.55
N ALA A 60 26.02 13.34 -7.27
CA ALA A 60 24.93 13.31 -8.24
C ALA A 60 25.13 12.27 -9.35
N ALA A 61 26.36 11.97 -9.75
CA ALA A 61 26.66 10.95 -10.75
C ALA A 61 26.06 9.57 -10.40
N ARG A 62 25.99 9.22 -9.10
CA ARG A 62 25.41 7.96 -8.61
C ARG A 62 24.00 8.12 -8.04
N TYR A 63 23.76 9.22 -7.32
CA TYR A 63 22.55 9.42 -6.53
C TYR A 63 21.62 10.48 -7.11
N SER A 64 21.68 10.75 -8.42
CA SER A 64 20.77 11.68 -9.11
C SER A 64 19.29 11.42 -8.83
N SER A 65 18.87 10.16 -8.89
CA SER A 65 17.48 9.74 -8.59
C SER A 65 17.10 9.92 -7.11
N VAL A 66 18.07 9.89 -6.20
CA VAL A 66 17.85 10.18 -4.78
C VAL A 66 17.66 11.68 -4.59
N ILE A 67 18.51 12.50 -5.21
CA ILE A 67 18.45 13.97 -5.15
C ILE A 67 17.12 14.47 -5.69
N GLN A 68 16.64 13.93 -6.81
CA GLN A 68 15.35 14.29 -7.42
C GLN A 68 14.13 13.96 -6.55
N ASP A 69 14.23 12.96 -5.67
CA ASP A 69 13.14 12.55 -4.78
C ASP A 69 13.04 13.43 -3.50
N VAL A 70 14.01 14.33 -3.25
CA VAL A 70 14.02 15.18 -2.05
C VAL A 70 13.01 16.32 -2.21
N ASP A 71 12.17 16.53 -1.19
CA ASP A 71 11.21 17.64 -1.15
C ASP A 71 11.86 18.87 -0.50
N VAL A 72 12.55 19.69 -1.30
CA VAL A 72 13.39 20.81 -0.80
C VAL A 72 12.58 21.82 -0.01
N LYS A 73 11.47 22.32 -0.57
CA LYS A 73 10.63 23.36 0.05
C LYS A 73 10.15 22.93 1.43
N ARG A 74 9.57 21.73 1.52
CA ARG A 74 9.02 21.21 2.77
C ARG A 74 10.08 20.94 3.83
N ASN A 75 11.27 20.53 3.41
CA ASN A 75 12.39 20.30 4.34
C ASN A 75 12.94 21.60 4.93
N GLU A 76 13.02 22.65 4.13
CA GLU A 76 13.46 23.96 4.59
C GLU A 76 12.44 24.58 5.54
N GLU A 77 11.14 24.47 5.24
CA GLU A 77 10.06 25.02 6.08
C GLU A 77 9.84 24.25 7.39
N GLU A 78 9.73 22.91 7.34
CA GLU A 78 9.37 22.13 8.54
C GLU A 78 10.57 21.70 9.39
N LEU A 79 11.75 21.51 8.77
CA LEU A 79 12.93 20.96 9.45
C LEU A 79 14.08 21.97 9.55
N ASN A 80 14.01 23.12 8.86
CA ASN A 80 15.10 24.08 8.73
C ASN A 80 16.41 23.43 8.22
N ILE A 81 16.28 22.42 7.35
CA ILE A 81 17.43 21.72 6.75
C ILE A 81 17.55 22.14 5.29
N GLN A 82 18.63 22.85 4.99
CA GLN A 82 18.98 23.27 3.63
C GLN A 82 19.45 22.07 2.80
N MET A 83 19.17 22.08 1.50
CA MET A 83 19.58 21.01 0.58
C MET A 83 21.11 20.77 0.57
N SER A 84 21.91 21.84 0.71
CA SER A 84 23.37 21.77 0.77
C SER A 84 23.91 21.12 2.06
N ASP A 85 23.10 21.06 3.11
CA ASP A 85 23.43 20.45 4.40
C ASP A 85 23.03 18.95 4.46
N ILE A 86 22.47 18.40 3.38
CA ILE A 86 22.08 17.00 3.35
C ILE A 86 23.28 16.13 2.97
N ARG A 87 23.55 15.10 3.78
CA ARG A 87 24.62 14.13 3.55
C ARG A 87 24.12 12.88 2.85
N TRP A 88 24.96 12.22 2.06
CA TRP A 88 24.58 10.95 1.40
C TRP A 88 24.28 9.82 2.41
N ASN A 89 24.84 9.91 3.61
CA ASN A 89 24.62 9.00 4.73
C ASN A 89 23.86 9.66 5.90
N ASP A 90 23.08 10.71 5.62
CA ASP A 90 22.38 11.45 6.68
C ASP A 90 21.41 10.54 7.46
N HIS A 91 21.42 10.68 8.78
CA HIS A 91 20.57 9.93 9.70
C HIS A 91 19.26 10.67 9.99
N ARG A 92 19.21 12.00 9.75
CA ARG A 92 18.02 12.83 9.95
C ARG A 92 16.90 12.36 9.02
N ARG A 93 15.67 12.31 9.55
CA ARG A 93 14.48 11.91 8.77
C ARG A 93 13.90 13.13 8.06
N ILE A 94 14.19 13.24 6.76
CA ILE A 94 13.71 14.31 5.87
C ILE A 94 12.46 13.87 5.10
N TYR A 95 11.77 14.83 4.50
CA TYR A 95 10.65 14.63 3.59
C TYR A 95 11.13 14.38 2.16
N TRP A 96 10.42 13.45 1.52
CA TRP A 96 10.64 13.01 0.17
C TRP A 96 9.33 13.08 -0.59
N LYS A 97 9.41 13.37 -1.89
CA LYS A 97 8.31 13.25 -2.83
C LYS A 97 8.72 12.27 -3.92
N CYS A 98 8.04 11.12 -3.98
CA CYS A 98 8.44 10.07 -4.92
C CYS A 98 8.30 10.55 -6.36
N SER A 99 9.39 10.56 -7.14
CA SER A 99 9.38 10.88 -8.57
C SER A 99 8.52 9.92 -9.39
N PHE A 100 8.36 8.67 -8.93
CA PHE A 100 7.57 7.64 -9.60
C PHE A 100 6.07 7.79 -9.38
N CYS A 101 5.59 7.72 -8.13
CA CYS A 101 4.15 7.73 -7.80
C CYS A 101 3.64 9.05 -7.20
N GLY A 102 4.50 10.02 -6.92
CA GLY A 102 4.12 11.33 -6.40
C GLY A 102 3.83 11.41 -4.90
N SER A 103 3.77 10.27 -4.20
CA SER A 103 3.47 10.27 -2.76
C SER A 103 4.59 10.84 -1.89
N SER A 104 4.21 11.58 -0.85
CA SER A 104 5.11 12.12 0.15
C SER A 104 5.38 11.14 1.28
N TYR A 105 6.62 11.04 1.75
CA TYR A 105 6.99 10.19 2.89
C TYR A 105 8.21 10.72 3.62
N ARG A 106 8.42 10.28 4.87
CA ARG A 106 9.52 10.74 5.73
C ARG A 106 10.49 9.61 6.10
N LYS A 107 11.72 9.70 5.60
CA LYS A 107 12.81 8.73 5.80
C LYS A 107 14.16 9.44 5.85
N ASN A 108 15.19 8.75 6.33
CA ASN A 108 16.56 9.24 6.30
C ASN A 108 17.28 8.83 5.00
N VAL A 109 18.25 9.65 4.59
CA VAL A 109 19.00 9.44 3.34
C VAL A 109 19.82 8.17 3.41
N SER A 110 20.47 7.92 4.55
CA SER A 110 21.30 6.73 4.80
C SER A 110 20.61 5.40 4.47
N VAL A 111 19.34 5.20 4.84
CA VAL A 111 18.66 3.92 4.57
C VAL A 111 18.27 3.82 3.09
N ARG A 112 17.99 4.95 2.44
CA ARG A 112 17.74 4.98 0.99
C ARG A 112 19.00 4.67 0.19
N THR A 113 20.15 5.22 0.55
CA THR A 113 21.43 4.99 -0.14
C THR A 113 22.00 3.60 0.15
N LYS A 114 21.87 3.09 1.38
CA LYS A 114 22.39 1.75 1.74
C LYS A 114 21.52 0.59 1.26
N PHE A 115 20.19 0.72 1.37
CA PHE A 115 19.26 -0.42 1.18
C PHE A 115 18.10 -0.13 0.22
N HIS A 116 18.14 0.98 -0.52
CA HIS A 116 17.10 1.36 -1.47
C HIS A 116 15.71 1.55 -0.82
N ALA A 117 15.66 1.99 0.44
CA ALA A 117 14.41 2.27 1.14
C ALA A 117 13.75 3.57 0.65
N GLY A 118 13.03 3.48 -0.47
CA GLY A 118 12.25 4.58 -1.03
C GLY A 118 10.82 4.66 -0.48
N CYS A 119 9.91 5.07 -1.35
CA CYS A 119 8.49 5.18 -1.02
C CYS A 119 7.89 3.83 -0.59
N ASN A 120 7.12 3.84 0.52
CA ASN A 120 6.47 2.63 1.01
C ASN A 120 5.39 2.09 0.05
N LEU A 121 4.79 2.94 -0.81
CA LEU A 121 3.81 2.49 -1.81
C LEU A 121 4.48 1.76 -2.97
N CYS A 122 5.61 2.27 -3.44
CA CYS A 122 6.37 1.65 -4.52
C CYS A 122 6.96 0.28 -4.13
N LYS A 123 6.96 -0.10 -2.84
CA LYS A 123 7.30 -1.47 -2.45
C LYS A 123 6.38 -2.51 -3.09
N GLY A 124 5.10 -2.18 -3.21
CA GLY A 124 4.10 -3.02 -3.88
C GLY A 124 4.06 -2.85 -5.40
N ARG A 125 5.03 -2.20 -6.04
CA ARG A 125 4.98 -1.91 -7.49
C ARG A 125 5.02 -3.17 -8.36
N TYR A 126 5.65 -4.23 -7.88
CA TYR A 126 5.75 -5.50 -8.59
C TYR A 126 4.59 -6.43 -8.22
N ALA A 127 4.31 -7.42 -9.08
CA ALA A 127 3.32 -8.45 -8.80
C ALA A 127 3.73 -9.34 -7.62
N SER A 128 5.02 -9.61 -7.46
CA SER A 128 5.61 -10.32 -6.32
C SER A 128 6.74 -9.50 -5.70
N GLU A 129 6.70 -9.31 -4.38
CA GLU A 129 7.78 -8.63 -3.64
C GLU A 129 9.07 -9.47 -3.61
N VAL A 130 8.94 -10.80 -3.79
CA VAL A 130 10.03 -11.77 -3.80
C VAL A 130 10.69 -11.83 -5.16
N LEU A 131 9.92 -12.11 -6.22
CA LEU A 131 10.45 -12.36 -7.57
C LEU A 131 10.66 -11.08 -8.39
N ARG A 132 9.99 -9.97 -8.01
CA ARG A 132 10.10 -8.64 -8.62
C ARG A 132 9.93 -8.64 -10.15
N GLU A 133 11.04 -8.65 -10.89
CA GLU A 133 11.11 -8.47 -12.35
C GLU A 133 11.02 -9.80 -13.12
N GLN A 134 10.98 -10.94 -12.43
CA GLN A 134 10.87 -12.25 -13.07
C GLN A 134 9.45 -12.57 -13.57
N THR A 135 8.43 -11.80 -13.16
CA THR A 135 7.05 -11.99 -13.63
C THR A 135 6.84 -11.24 -14.95
N PRO A 136 6.13 -11.83 -15.94
CA PRO A 136 5.82 -11.14 -17.18
C PRO A 136 5.04 -9.86 -16.89
N VAL A 137 5.46 -8.76 -17.51
CA VAL A 137 4.83 -7.45 -17.30
C VAL A 137 3.91 -7.16 -18.48
N VAL A 138 2.61 -7.22 -18.24
CA VAL A 138 1.60 -6.64 -19.13
C VAL A 138 1.19 -5.31 -18.53
N ALA A 139 1.55 -4.21 -19.19
CA ALA A 139 1.29 -2.87 -18.67
C ALA A 139 -0.22 -2.63 -18.50
N LEU A 140 -0.61 -1.93 -17.43
CA LEU A 140 -2.01 -1.60 -17.16
C LEU A 140 -2.67 -0.86 -18.32
N LYS A 141 -1.92 0.04 -18.98
CA LYS A 141 -2.38 0.80 -20.15
C LYS A 141 -2.75 -0.09 -21.35
N GLU A 142 -2.03 -1.19 -21.53
CA GLU A 142 -2.24 -2.13 -22.64
C GLU A 142 -3.29 -3.19 -22.28
N GLY A 143 -3.18 -3.76 -21.08
CA GLY A 143 -4.07 -4.85 -20.66
C GLY A 143 -5.50 -4.40 -20.38
N GLN A 144 -5.70 -3.24 -19.73
CA GLN A 144 -7.02 -2.73 -19.35
C GLN A 144 -7.07 -1.19 -19.45
N PRO A 145 -7.19 -0.62 -20.68
CA PRO A 145 -7.18 0.82 -20.90
C PRO A 145 -8.36 1.55 -20.23
N GLU A 146 -9.52 0.89 -20.11
CA GLU A 146 -10.69 1.45 -19.42
C GLU A 146 -10.39 1.77 -17.94
N LEU A 147 -9.70 0.86 -17.25
CA LEU A 147 -9.32 1.07 -15.85
C LEU A 147 -8.25 2.17 -15.71
N PHE A 148 -7.32 2.26 -16.66
CA PHE A 148 -6.32 3.33 -16.68
C PHE A 148 -6.98 4.72 -16.68
N ASN A 149 -8.11 4.88 -17.37
CA ASN A 149 -8.87 6.14 -17.39
C ASN A 149 -9.50 6.49 -16.03
N THR A 150 -9.83 5.49 -15.21
CA THR A 150 -10.40 5.69 -13.87
C THR A 150 -9.37 6.06 -12.80
N LEU A 151 -8.07 6.01 -13.10
CA LEU A 151 -7.03 6.49 -12.18
C LEU A 151 -7.20 7.98 -11.90
N ALA A 152 -6.92 8.38 -10.66
CA ALA A 152 -6.90 9.79 -10.29
C ALA A 152 -5.90 10.56 -11.16
N GLU A 153 -6.31 11.75 -11.61
CA GLU A 153 -5.48 12.65 -12.41
C GLU A 153 -4.38 13.26 -11.54
N ASN A 154 -3.26 12.54 -11.46
CA ASN A 154 -2.03 13.00 -10.85
C ASN A 154 -0.98 13.12 -11.97
N GLY A 155 -0.03 14.06 -11.85
CA GLY A 155 1.08 14.21 -12.81
C GLY A 155 2.02 13.00 -12.94
N LYS A 156 1.68 11.88 -12.27
CA LYS A 156 2.39 10.59 -12.26
C LYS A 156 1.52 9.43 -12.76
N LYS A 157 0.37 9.72 -13.37
CA LYS A 157 -0.56 8.71 -13.92
C LYS A 157 0.11 7.80 -14.95
N GLU A 158 0.87 8.36 -15.89
CA GLU A 158 1.58 7.57 -16.92
C GLU A 158 2.54 6.53 -16.31
N ASN A 159 3.30 6.90 -15.28
CA ASN A 159 4.20 5.97 -14.57
C ASN A 159 3.43 4.83 -13.89
N ILE A 160 2.20 5.07 -13.44
CA ILE A 160 1.36 4.02 -12.84
C ILE A 160 0.80 3.12 -13.95
N GLY A 161 0.54 3.67 -15.14
CA GLY A 161 0.08 2.93 -16.31
C GLY A 161 1.08 1.91 -16.86
N THR A 162 2.38 2.09 -16.60
CA THR A 162 3.43 1.13 -16.98
C THR A 162 3.56 -0.04 -16.02
N LEU A 163 2.88 -0.01 -14.86
CA LEU A 163 2.88 -1.12 -13.92
C LEU A 163 2.09 -2.31 -14.47
N SER A 164 2.46 -3.52 -14.06
CA SER A 164 1.74 -4.73 -14.44
C SER A 164 0.27 -4.71 -13.98
N VAL A 165 -0.64 -5.29 -14.78
CA VAL A 165 -2.04 -5.55 -14.40
C VAL A 165 -2.17 -6.42 -13.13
N THR A 166 -1.16 -7.22 -12.81
CA THR A 166 -1.08 -8.07 -11.60
C THR A 166 -0.35 -7.38 -10.43
N SER A 167 0.04 -6.11 -10.59
CA SER A 167 0.76 -5.35 -9.57
C SER A 167 -0.03 -5.22 -8.26
N LYS A 168 0.69 -5.31 -7.13
CA LYS A 168 0.15 -5.08 -5.79
C LYS A 168 0.10 -3.59 -5.41
N PHE A 169 0.37 -2.70 -6.35
CA PHE A 169 0.50 -1.27 -6.08
C PHE A 169 -0.85 -0.67 -5.68
N ARG A 170 -0.85 0.13 -4.61
CA ARG A 170 -2.04 0.82 -4.10
C ARG A 170 -2.18 2.20 -4.75
N ALA A 171 -2.85 2.22 -5.91
CA ALA A 171 -3.16 3.45 -6.63
C ALA A 171 -4.39 4.16 -6.07
N GLU A 172 -4.54 5.43 -6.45
CA GLU A 172 -5.72 6.25 -6.21
C GLU A 172 -6.61 6.24 -7.46
N TRP A 173 -7.90 5.98 -7.25
CA TRP A 173 -8.91 5.78 -8.27
C TRP A 173 -10.06 6.75 -8.04
N ARG A 174 -10.73 7.17 -9.11
CA ARG A 174 -11.96 7.96 -9.04
C ARG A 174 -13.17 7.01 -8.92
N CYS A 175 -13.97 7.17 -7.87
CA CYS A 175 -15.15 6.33 -7.67
C CYS A 175 -16.24 6.66 -8.70
N ARG A 176 -16.79 5.63 -9.36
CA ARG A 176 -17.87 5.79 -10.36
C ARG A 176 -19.16 6.39 -9.79
N SER A 177 -19.48 6.11 -8.53
CA SER A 177 -20.76 6.53 -7.93
C SER A 177 -20.76 7.95 -7.37
N CYS A 178 -19.63 8.42 -6.83
CA CYS A 178 -19.57 9.67 -6.07
C CYS A 178 -18.46 10.62 -6.56
N GLY A 179 -17.64 10.22 -7.54
CA GLY A 179 -16.53 11.03 -8.07
C GLY A 179 -15.34 11.20 -7.12
N ASN A 180 -15.46 10.81 -5.85
CA ASN A 180 -14.38 10.94 -4.87
C ASN A 180 -13.22 9.98 -5.14
N SER A 181 -12.01 10.39 -4.73
CA SER A 181 -10.83 9.53 -4.81
C SER A 181 -10.83 8.47 -3.70
N TYR A 182 -10.43 7.26 -4.03
CA TYR A 182 -10.25 6.17 -3.08
C TYR A 182 -9.05 5.30 -3.45
N ARG A 183 -8.55 4.52 -2.50
CA ARG A 183 -7.32 3.73 -2.68
C ARG A 183 -7.62 2.24 -2.77
N ALA A 184 -7.17 1.61 -3.86
CA ALA A 184 -7.30 0.18 -4.09
C ALA A 184 -6.05 -0.35 -4.81
N THR A 185 -5.80 -1.66 -4.75
CA THR A 185 -4.67 -2.27 -5.46
C THR A 185 -4.97 -2.44 -6.94
N ILE A 186 -3.97 -2.35 -7.81
CA ILE A 186 -4.15 -2.59 -9.26
C ILE A 186 -4.75 -3.99 -9.48
N ARG A 187 -4.11 -5.04 -8.94
CA ARG A 187 -4.63 -6.42 -9.06
C ARG A 187 -6.05 -6.64 -8.52
N SER A 188 -6.49 -5.89 -7.51
CA SER A 188 -7.87 -6.01 -7.02
C SER A 188 -8.88 -5.39 -7.99
N ARG A 189 -8.48 -4.36 -8.74
CA ARG A 189 -9.32 -3.72 -9.75
C ARG A 189 -9.39 -4.57 -11.00
N THR A 190 -8.28 -5.17 -11.40
CA THR A 190 -8.21 -6.06 -12.57
C THR A 190 -8.80 -7.43 -12.31
N GLY A 191 -8.73 -7.91 -11.04
CA GLY A 191 -9.12 -9.27 -10.66
C GLY A 191 -8.07 -10.33 -10.99
N LEU A 192 -6.92 -9.93 -11.55
CA LEU A 192 -5.90 -10.84 -12.06
C LEU A 192 -4.80 -11.08 -11.01
N THR A 193 -4.35 -12.33 -10.91
CA THR A 193 -3.23 -12.74 -10.06
C THR A 193 -2.30 -13.66 -10.81
N GLU A 194 -1.01 -13.57 -10.50
CA GLU A 194 -0.01 -14.50 -11.03
C GLU A 194 -0.28 -15.94 -10.53
N PRO A 195 0.01 -16.96 -11.36
CA PRO A 195 -0.12 -18.35 -10.95
C PRO A 195 0.76 -18.65 -9.74
N GLY A 196 0.23 -19.45 -8.81
CA GLY A 196 0.90 -19.78 -7.55
C GLY A 196 0.77 -18.71 -6.45
N GLN A 197 0.21 -17.54 -6.73
CA GLN A 197 -0.20 -16.60 -5.68
C GLN A 197 -1.58 -16.95 -5.13
N ALA A 198 -1.87 -16.46 -3.92
CA ALA A 198 -3.20 -16.60 -3.33
C ALA A 198 -4.26 -15.91 -4.22
N PRO A 199 -5.35 -16.63 -4.58
CA PRO A 199 -6.42 -16.06 -5.37
C PRO A 199 -7.10 -14.92 -4.62
N LEU A 200 -7.67 -13.99 -5.36
CA LEU A 200 -8.51 -12.93 -4.81
C LEU A 200 -9.94 -13.43 -4.63
N HIS A 201 -10.75 -12.64 -3.91
CA HIS A 201 -12.19 -12.90 -3.81
C HIS A 201 -12.81 -12.92 -5.23
N PRO A 202 -13.70 -13.87 -5.57
CA PRO A 202 -14.26 -13.97 -6.93
C PRO A 202 -14.91 -12.66 -7.42
N HIS A 203 -15.63 -11.98 -6.53
CA HIS A 203 -16.30 -10.69 -6.84
C HIS A 203 -15.43 -9.45 -6.53
N ILE A 204 -14.10 -9.58 -6.41
CA ILE A 204 -13.24 -8.47 -5.98
C ILE A 204 -13.32 -7.25 -6.91
N THR A 205 -13.58 -7.47 -8.20
CA THR A 205 -13.69 -6.42 -9.22
C THR A 205 -14.92 -5.55 -8.99
N GLU A 206 -16.06 -6.15 -8.66
CA GLU A 206 -17.32 -5.48 -8.28
C GLU A 206 -17.15 -4.66 -7.00
N TRP A 207 -16.61 -5.29 -5.94
CA TRP A 207 -16.40 -4.65 -4.65
C TRP A 207 -15.37 -3.51 -4.68
N SER A 208 -14.36 -3.62 -5.54
CA SER A 208 -13.33 -2.59 -5.69
C SER A 208 -13.67 -1.52 -6.73
N ALA A 209 -14.78 -1.63 -7.46
CA ALA A 209 -15.24 -0.65 -8.46
C ALA A 209 -15.67 0.68 -7.85
N HIS A 210 -16.01 0.65 -6.57
CA HIS A 210 -16.50 1.79 -5.83
C HIS A 210 -15.61 2.05 -4.61
N CYS A 211 -15.74 3.24 -4.03
CA CYS A 211 -15.12 3.51 -2.76
C CYS A 211 -15.77 2.66 -1.64
N PRO A 212 -15.08 2.47 -0.49
CA PRO A 212 -15.59 1.65 0.61
C PRO A 212 -16.97 2.07 1.14
N SER A 213 -17.35 3.34 0.99
CA SER A 213 -18.67 3.82 1.41
C SER A 213 -19.78 3.58 0.37
N CYS A 214 -19.44 3.47 -0.92
CA CYS A 214 -20.43 3.29 -1.99
C CYS A 214 -20.60 1.83 -2.44
N SER A 215 -19.61 0.95 -2.20
CA SER A 215 -19.61 -0.44 -2.69
C SER A 215 -20.80 -1.25 -2.18
N TRP A 216 -21.20 -1.05 -0.93
CA TRP A 216 -22.30 -1.79 -0.31
C TRP A 216 -23.61 -1.63 -1.09
N ARG A 217 -24.03 -0.38 -1.34
CA ARG A 217 -25.30 -0.09 -2.02
C ARG A 217 -25.33 -0.71 -3.42
N ALA A 218 -24.25 -0.54 -4.19
CA ALA A 218 -24.17 -1.04 -5.57
C ALA A 218 -24.29 -2.57 -5.64
N ASN A 219 -23.61 -3.28 -4.75
CA ASN A 219 -23.58 -4.74 -4.78
C ASN A 219 -24.85 -5.36 -4.18
N MET A 220 -25.42 -4.73 -3.15
CA MET A 220 -26.61 -5.23 -2.47
C MET A 220 -27.90 -4.98 -3.25
N THR A 221 -27.98 -3.95 -4.10
CA THR A 221 -29.18 -3.70 -4.91
C THR A 221 -29.49 -4.87 -5.83
N HIS A 222 -28.48 -5.42 -6.50
CA HIS A 222 -28.67 -6.57 -7.39
C HIS A 222 -29.16 -7.81 -6.62
N LEU A 223 -28.54 -8.09 -5.46
CA LEU A 223 -28.94 -9.19 -4.59
C LEU A 223 -30.36 -9.02 -4.03
N GLY A 224 -30.75 -7.80 -3.66
CA GLY A 224 -32.08 -7.47 -3.18
C GLY A 224 -33.17 -7.73 -4.23
N HIS A 225 -32.94 -7.32 -5.48
CA HIS A 225 -33.88 -7.61 -6.57
C HIS A 225 -34.02 -9.11 -6.84
N LYS A 226 -32.90 -9.85 -6.76
CA LYS A 226 -32.92 -11.31 -6.92
C LYS A 226 -33.71 -12.00 -5.80
N ALA A 227 -33.43 -11.64 -4.55
CA ALA A 227 -34.14 -12.18 -3.39
C ALA A 227 -35.65 -11.88 -3.44
N LEU A 228 -36.04 -10.71 -3.94
CA LEU A 228 -37.45 -10.33 -4.12
C LEU A 228 -38.14 -11.15 -5.23
N LYS A 229 -37.41 -11.50 -6.31
CA LYS A 229 -37.93 -12.32 -7.40
C LYS A 229 -38.11 -13.78 -7.00
N ASP A 230 -37.09 -14.35 -6.34
CA ASP A 230 -37.05 -15.78 -6.02
C ASP A 230 -37.72 -16.11 -4.67
N GLY A 231 -38.01 -15.08 -3.85
CA GLY A 231 -38.58 -15.20 -2.50
C GLY A 231 -37.59 -15.74 -1.45
N HIS A 232 -36.35 -16.04 -1.84
CA HIS A 232 -35.29 -16.52 -0.97
C HIS A 232 -33.90 -16.18 -1.55
N TYR A 233 -32.87 -16.19 -0.71
CA TYR A 233 -31.48 -16.03 -1.14
C TYR A 233 -30.54 -16.87 -0.26
N LEU A 234 -29.83 -17.82 -0.88
CA LEU A 234 -28.94 -18.76 -0.19
C LEU A 234 -27.47 -18.63 -0.59
N GLY A 235 -27.16 -17.84 -1.63
CA GLY A 235 -25.79 -17.69 -2.15
C GLY A 235 -25.20 -18.95 -2.81
N LEU A 236 -26.00 -20.00 -3.02
CA LEU A 236 -25.55 -21.26 -3.61
C LEU A 236 -25.51 -21.25 -5.14
N ASP A 237 -26.05 -20.21 -5.77
CA ASP A 237 -26.26 -20.15 -7.22
C ASP A 237 -24.99 -20.45 -8.02
N ALA A 238 -23.88 -19.79 -7.67
CA ALA A 238 -22.59 -19.97 -8.35
C ALA A 238 -22.07 -21.42 -8.21
N SER A 239 -22.20 -21.99 -7.01
CA SER A 239 -21.77 -23.38 -6.77
C SER A 239 -22.66 -24.40 -7.50
N LEU A 240 -23.97 -24.13 -7.59
CA LEU A 240 -24.91 -24.99 -8.31
C LEU A 240 -24.66 -24.95 -9.81
N SER A 241 -24.38 -23.75 -10.37
CA SER A 241 -23.97 -23.64 -11.77
C SER A 241 -22.63 -24.33 -12.04
N ASP A 242 -21.67 -24.23 -11.12
CA ASP A 242 -20.38 -24.92 -11.25
C ASP A 242 -20.53 -26.43 -11.24
N VAL A 243 -21.38 -26.98 -10.37
CA VAL A 243 -21.67 -28.43 -10.33
C VAL A 243 -22.37 -28.88 -11.61
N ALA A 244 -23.36 -28.12 -12.09
CA ALA A 244 -24.06 -28.42 -13.34
C ALA A 244 -23.11 -28.41 -14.55
N GLY A 245 -22.16 -27.45 -14.60
CA GLY A 245 -21.15 -27.37 -15.65
C GLY A 245 -20.03 -28.40 -15.54
N ALA A 246 -19.57 -28.71 -14.32
CA ALA A 246 -18.46 -29.64 -14.07
C ALA A 246 -18.86 -31.11 -14.31
N ALA A 247 -20.14 -31.45 -14.20
CA ALA A 247 -20.65 -32.79 -14.47
C ALA A 247 -20.57 -33.19 -15.96
N VAL A 248 -20.46 -32.23 -16.87
CA VAL A 248 -20.41 -32.50 -18.32
C VAL A 248 -18.98 -32.87 -18.74
N GLY A 249 -18.69 -34.17 -18.81
CA GLY A 249 -17.58 -34.72 -19.60
C GLY A 249 -16.21 -34.86 -18.93
N LYS A 250 -16.00 -34.40 -17.69
CA LYS A 250 -14.71 -34.57 -16.99
C LYS A 250 -14.67 -35.83 -16.13
N ARG A 251 -13.76 -36.77 -16.46
CA ARG A 251 -13.46 -37.92 -15.59
C ARG A 251 -12.59 -37.47 -14.42
N ILE A 252 -13.18 -37.43 -13.22
CA ILE A 252 -12.45 -37.08 -11.99
C ILE A 252 -11.86 -38.38 -11.40
N PRO A 253 -10.52 -38.55 -11.34
CA PRO A 253 -9.92 -39.73 -10.70
C PRO A 253 -10.25 -39.74 -9.20
N ARG A 254 -10.79 -40.85 -8.69
CA ARG A 254 -11.14 -41.01 -7.27
C ARG A 254 -10.39 -42.21 -6.69
N ARG A 255 -9.95 -42.09 -5.44
CA ARG A 255 -9.34 -43.21 -4.70
C ARG A 255 -10.35 -44.36 -4.56
N LYS A 256 -9.85 -45.60 -4.56
CA LYS A 256 -10.65 -46.76 -4.13
C LYS A 256 -11.08 -46.55 -2.67
N LYS A 257 -12.34 -46.83 -2.36
CA LYS A 257 -12.86 -46.79 -0.99
C LYS A 257 -12.95 -48.24 -0.50
N LEU A 258 -12.35 -48.53 0.65
CA LEU A 258 -12.61 -49.77 1.38
C LEU A 258 -13.94 -49.57 2.11
N VAL A 259 -15.04 -49.87 1.45
CA VAL A 259 -16.37 -49.88 2.07
C VAL A 259 -16.57 -51.32 2.56
N THR A 260 -16.46 -51.50 3.87
CA THR A 260 -16.93 -52.68 4.60
C THR A 260 -18.45 -52.68 4.65
#